data_AF-X1DSD6-F1
#
_entry.id   AF-X1DSD6-F1
#
_cell.length_a   1.000
_cell.length_b   1.000
_cell.length_c   1.000
_cell.angle_alpha   90.00
_cell.angle_beta   90.00
_cell.angle_gamma   90.00
#
_symmetry.space_group_name_H-M   'P 1'
#
loop_
_entity.id
_entity.type
_entity.pdbx_description
1 polymer ?
#
loop_
_entity_poly.entity_id
_entity_poly.type
_entity_poly.pdbx_seq_one_letter_code
_entity_poly.pdbx_strand_id
1 'polypeptide(L)' 'MLDVIPGWKKVDGSVDKIAKTYKFKDFKESMEFVNKVAEIAEQEDHHPDILIHWNEVT' A
#
# COMPACT_ATOMS: atom_id res chain seq x y z
N MET A 1 13.97 -2.05 11.85
CA MET A 1 12.68 -1.32 11.99
C MET A 1 11.60 -1.86 11.05
N LEU A 2 11.93 -2.43 9.88
CA LEU A 2 10.93 -3.15 9.08
C LEU A 2 10.45 -4.45 9.74
N ASP A 3 11.28 -5.03 10.61
CA ASP A 3 10.99 -6.28 11.33
C ASP A 3 9.78 -6.16 12.28
N VAL A 4 9.41 -4.93 12.67
CA VAL A 4 8.24 -4.66 13.53
C VAL A 4 7.00 -4.24 12.71
N ILE A 5 7.11 -4.11 11.39
CA ILE A 5 6.00 -3.72 10.49
C ILE A 5 5.80 -4.82 9.43
N PRO A 6 5.14 -5.93 9.78
CA PRO A 6 5.09 -7.12 8.95
C PRO A 6 4.47 -6.86 7.57
N GLY A 7 5.07 -7.49 6.56
CA GLY A 7 4.67 -7.41 5.16
C GLY A 7 5.35 -6.28 4.36
N TRP A 8 5.93 -5.28 5.02
CA TRP A 8 6.72 -4.24 4.34
C TRP A 8 8.12 -4.74 4.02
N LYS A 9 8.55 -4.49 2.79
CA LYS A 9 9.88 -4.88 2.29
C LYS A 9 10.51 -3.71 1.57
N LYS A 10 11.84 -3.63 1.57
CA LYS A 10 12.55 -2.72 0.68
C LYS A 10 12.30 -3.12 -0.77
N VAL A 11 12.18 -2.13 -1.65
CA VAL A 11 12.12 -2.37 -3.09
C VAL A 11 13.55 -2.53 -3.59
N ASP A 12 13.84 -3.66 -4.24
CA ASP A 12 15.17 -3.95 -4.77
C ASP A 12 15.59 -2.87 -5.78
N GLY A 13 16.83 -2.40 -5.65
CA GLY A 13 17.38 -1.33 -6.50
C GLY A 13 16.87 0.08 -6.15
N SER A 14 16.05 0.24 -5.11
CA SER A 14 15.68 1.55 -4.58
C SER A 14 16.43 1.87 -3.28
N VAL A 15 16.83 3.13 -3.11
CA VAL A 15 17.53 3.59 -1.90
C VAL A 15 16.54 3.75 -0.74
N ASP A 16 15.34 4.26 -1.02
CA ASP A 16 14.40 4.74 0.02
C ASP A 16 12.94 4.32 -0.20
N LYS A 17 12.67 3.29 -1.02
CA LYS A 17 11.31 2.76 -1.21
C LYS A 17 11.07 1.49 -0.43
N ILE A 18 9.88 1.42 0.16
CA ILE A 18 9.30 0.22 0.74
C ILE A 18 7.95 -0.07 0.08
N ALA A 19 7.59 -1.34 -0.01
CA ALA A 19 6.33 -1.79 -0.59
C ALA A 19 5.69 -2.88 0.26
N LYS A 20 4.36 -2.97 0.19
CA LYS A 20 3.58 -4.04 0.81
C LYS A 20 2.36 -4.35 -0.03
N THR A 21 2.15 -5.63 -0.31
CA THR A 21 0.96 -6.10 -1.02
C THR A 21 -0.10 -6.57 -0.03
N TYR A 22 -1.33 -6.10 -0.21
CA TYR A 22 -2.54 -6.53 0.48
C TYR A 22 -3.41 -7.34 -0.47
N LYS A 23 -4.08 -8.39 0.04
CA LYS A 23 -5.01 -9.22 -0.71
C LYS A 23 -6.38 -9.22 -0.04
N PHE A 24 -7.41 -8.96 -0.83
CA PHE A 24 -8.81 -8.82 -0.40
C PHE A 24 -9.67 -9.93 -1.01
N LYS A 25 -10.94 -10.00 -0.63
CA LYS A 25 -11.87 -10.98 -1.20
C LYS A 25 -12.22 -10.67 -2.65
N ASP A 26 -12.43 -9.40 -2.98
CA ASP A 26 -12.85 -8.93 -4.29
C ASP A 26 -12.37 -7.49 -4.57
N PHE A 27 -12.73 -6.96 -5.74
CA PHE A 27 -12.37 -5.60 -6.17
C PHE A 27 -13.04 -4.50 -5.33
N LYS A 28 -14.22 -4.77 -4.75
CA LYS A 28 -14.90 -3.75 -3.96
C LYS A 28 -14.14 -3.51 -2.65
N GLU A 29 -13.76 -4.58 -1.98
CA GLU A 29 -12.96 -4.50 -0.75
C GLU A 29 -11.58 -3.84 -0.99
N SER A 30 -10.92 -4.10 -2.14
CA SER A 30 -9.65 -3.44 -2.46
C SER A 30 -9.81 -1.93 -2.64
N MET A 31 -10.88 -1.47 -3.31
CA MET A 31 -11.17 -0.04 -3.45
C MET A 31 -11.55 0.62 -2.13
N GLU A 32 -12.27 -0.06 -1.24
CA GLU A 32 -12.56 0.43 0.11
C GLU A 32 -11.28 0.66 0.92
N PHE A 33 -10.28 -0.21 0.78
CA PHE A 33 -8.96 -0.02 1.38
C PHE A 33 -8.23 1.18 0.76
N VAL A 34 -8.17 1.28 -0.57
CA VAL A 34 -7.48 2.37 -1.27
C VAL A 34 -8.05 3.74 -0.88
N ASN A 35 -9.37 3.87 -0.77
CA ASN A 35 -10.00 5.14 -0.39
C ASN A 35 -9.60 5.59 1.03
N LYS A 36 -9.44 4.65 1.97
CA LYS A 36 -8.96 4.97 3.33
C LYS A 36 -7.50 5.42 3.32
N VAL A 37 -6.66 4.79 2.49
CA VAL A 37 -5.26 5.21 2.32
C VAL A 37 -5.20 6.61 1.71
N ALA A 38 -6.02 6.90 0.71
CA ALA A 38 -6.07 8.21 0.05
C ALA A 38 -6.45 9.35 1.01
N GLU A 39 -7.43 9.12 1.89
CA GLU A 39 -7.82 10.11 2.90
C GLU A 39 -6.66 10.45 3.85
N ILE A 40 -5.95 9.44 4.34
CA ILE A 40 -4.79 9.63 5.23
C ILE A 40 -3.63 10.28 4.48
N ALA A 41 -3.34 9.84 3.25
CA ALA A 41 -2.26 10.38 2.44
C ALA A 41 -2.43 11.88 2.16
N GLU A 42 -3.68 12.33 1.93
CA GLU A 42 -3.98 13.75 1.73
C GLU A 42 -3.86 14.56 3.03
N GLN A 43 -4.31 14.02 4.16
CA GLN A 43 -4.15 14.67 5.47
C GLN A 43 -2.69 14.88 5.85
N GLU A 44 -1.83 13.93 5.46
CA GLU A 44 -0.39 13.94 5.77
C GLU A 44 0.47 14.60 4.68
N ASP A 45 -0.12 15.06 3.57
CA ASP A 45 0.58 15.58 2.38
C ASP A 45 1.73 14.64 1.92
N HIS A 46 1.46 13.34 1.94
CA HIS A 46 2.45 12.30 1.62
C HIS A 46 1.82 11.12 0.90
N HIS A 47 1.90 11.16 -0.43
CA HIS A 47 1.16 10.25 -1.31
C HIS A 47 2.00 9.01 -1.69
N PRO A 48 1.52 7.79 -1.43
CA PRO A 48 2.15 6.57 -1.94
C PRO A 48 1.79 6.31 -3.41
N ASP A 49 2.65 5.55 -4.10
CA ASP A 49 2.26 4.86 -5.33
C ASP A 49 1.30 3.72 -4.96
N ILE A 50 0.14 3.60 -5.63
CA ILE A 50 -0.85 2.54 -5.38
C ILE A 50 -1.14 1.80 -6.69
N LEU A 51 -0.85 0.49 -6.73
CA LEU A 51 -1.18 -0.38 -7.86
C LEU A 51 -2.30 -1.34 -7.48
N ILE A 52 -3.36 -1.40 -8.31
CA ILE A 52 -4.55 -2.21 -8.06
C ILE A 52 -4.67 -3.30 -9.14
N HIS A 53 -4.63 -4.56 -8.71
CA HIS A 53 -4.83 -5.74 -9.55
C HIS A 53 -6.01 -6.55 -9.01
N TRP A 54 -7.23 -6.19 -9.41
CA TRP A 54 -8.48 -6.78 -8.91
C TRP A 54 -8.55 -6.75 -7.37
N ASN A 55 -8.27 -7.86 -6.70
CA ASN A 55 -8.30 -7.97 -5.24
C ASN A 55 -6.92 -7.82 -4.58
N GLU A 56 -5.87 -7.45 -5.33
CA GLU A 56 -4.53 -7.18 -4.79
C GLU A 56 -4.18 -5.69 -4.92
N VAL A 57 -3.64 -5.10 -3.85
CA VAL A 57 -3.18 -3.70 -3.80
C VAL A 57 -1.74 -3.68 -3.33
N THR A 58 -0.84 -3.09 -4.11
CA THR A 58 0.59 -2.92 -3.75
C THR A 58 0.93 -1.45 -3.64
#